data_AF-A0A523URW5-F1
#
_entry.id   AF-A0A523URW5-F1
#
_cell.length_a   1.000
_cell.length_b   1.000
_cell.length_c   1.000
_cell.angle_alpha   90.00
_cell.angle_beta   90.00
_cell.angle_gamma   90.00
#
_symmetry.space_group_name_H-M   'P 1'
#
loop_
_entity.id
_entity.type
_entity.pdbx_description
1 polymer ?
#
loop_
_entity_poly.entity_id
_entity_poly.type
_entity_poly.pdbx_seq_one_letter_code
_entity_poly.pdbx_strand_id
1 'polypeptide(L)'
;MQLKCRQCGNGFILTKAEQEFYDLKGFNLPSRCKECRASKPAKVQPLACSQCGTELDKGASIYCNNCLQTAHFELEKENKQAKMAISAARSKLEASEAKKAELAELLRQKEQQLVELEQKVESLTEDIDEAQQFYAASGWLQPVLNDIGKRLEELERAQVDITQKVLRTIQTMQARYDDLGVVDVIKRNIRQSIKEEA
;
A
#
# COMPACT_ATOMS: atom_id res chain seq x y z
N MET A 1 -69.11 -20.53 56.02
CA MET A 1 -68.60 -19.22 55.59
C MET A 1 -69.40 -18.77 54.36
N GLN A 2 -69.97 -17.57 54.36
CA GLN A 2 -70.79 -17.04 53.26
C GLN A 2 -69.93 -16.07 52.42
N LEU A 3 -69.80 -16.33 51.12
CA LEU A 3 -69.00 -15.55 50.18
C LEU A 3 -69.91 -14.76 49.25
N LYS A 4 -69.50 -13.56 48.84
CA LYS A 4 -70.25 -12.75 47.88
C LYS A 4 -69.76 -12.99 46.46
N CYS A 5 -70.67 -13.30 45.54
CA CYS A 5 -70.32 -13.48 44.13
C CYS A 5 -69.94 -12.14 43.50
N ARG A 6 -68.77 -12.07 42.86
CA ARG A 6 -68.30 -10.86 42.15
C ARG A 6 -69.16 -10.48 40.93
N GLN A 7 -69.90 -11.42 40.35
CA GLN A 7 -70.70 -11.18 39.14
C GLN A 7 -72.14 -10.80 39.43
N CYS A 8 -72.89 -11.60 40.20
CA CYS A 8 -74.29 -11.32 40.52
C CYS A 8 -74.49 -10.61 41.86
N GLY A 9 -73.44 -10.46 42.68
CA GLY A 9 -73.54 -9.86 44.01
C GLY A 9 -74.22 -10.73 45.07
N ASN A 10 -74.79 -11.88 44.70
CA ASN A 10 -75.47 -12.77 45.65
C ASN A 10 -74.48 -13.46 46.58
N GLY A 11 -74.90 -13.65 47.84
CA GLY A 11 -74.20 -14.47 48.81
C GLY A 11 -74.37 -15.95 48.49
N PHE A 12 -73.29 -16.72 48.43
CA PHE A 12 -73.32 -18.17 48.29
C PHE A 12 -72.46 -18.81 49.37
N ILE A 13 -72.79 -20.04 49.75
CA ILE A 13 -72.13 -20.78 50.82
C ILE A 13 -71.38 -21.95 50.20
N LEU A 14 -70.12 -22.12 50.58
CA LEU A 14 -69.36 -23.33 50.29
C LEU A 14 -69.57 -24.32 51.44
N THR A 15 -69.86 -25.57 51.11
CA THR A 15 -69.96 -26.64 52.10
C THR A 15 -68.59 -26.91 52.74
N LYS A 16 -68.56 -27.52 53.93
CA LYS A 16 -67.29 -27.87 54.61
C LYS A 16 -66.40 -28.76 53.73
N ALA A 17 -67.01 -29.76 53.07
CA ALA A 17 -66.32 -30.64 52.15
C ALA A 17 -65.70 -29.87 50.95
N GLU A 18 -66.37 -28.84 50.43
CA GLU A 18 -65.81 -28.00 49.37
C GLU A 18 -64.66 -27.13 49.87
N GLN A 19 -64.78 -26.54 51.05
CA GLN A 19 -63.69 -25.74 51.65
C GLN A 19 -62.45 -26.60 51.88
N GLU A 20 -62.60 -27.78 52.49
CA GLU A 20 -61.53 -28.75 52.69
C GLU A 20 -60.91 -29.20 51.36
N PHE A 21 -61.72 -29.39 50.30
CA PHE A 21 -61.22 -29.71 48.97
C PHE A 21 -60.35 -28.60 48.37
N TYR A 22 -60.75 -27.33 48.49
CA TYR A 22 -59.96 -26.20 48.00
C TYR A 22 -58.66 -26.04 48.82
N ASP A 23 -58.73 -26.21 50.14
CA ASP A 23 -57.57 -26.09 51.04
C ASP A 23 -56.56 -27.24 50.82
N LEU A 24 -57.03 -28.49 50.72
CA LEU A 24 -56.19 -29.67 50.44
C LEU A 24 -55.49 -29.60 49.07
N LYS A 25 -56.12 -28.94 48.10
CA LYS A 25 -55.56 -28.74 46.76
C LYS A 25 -54.73 -27.45 46.63
N GLY A 26 -54.67 -26.63 47.69
CA GLY A 26 -53.97 -25.34 47.67
C GLY A 26 -54.58 -24.35 46.67
N PHE A 27 -55.87 -24.46 46.37
CA PHE A 27 -56.58 -23.60 45.43
C PHE A 27 -57.26 -22.45 46.17
N ASN A 28 -57.31 -21.29 45.51
CA ASN A 28 -58.04 -20.15 46.05
C ASN A 28 -59.56 -20.38 46.03
N LEU A 29 -60.25 -19.90 47.07
CA LEU A 29 -61.71 -19.93 47.12
C LEU A 29 -62.31 -19.19 45.91
N PRO A 30 -63.38 -19.73 45.33
CA PRO A 30 -63.94 -19.15 44.13
C PRO A 30 -64.58 -17.78 44.37
N SER A 31 -64.33 -16.84 43.45
CA SER A 31 -64.88 -15.48 43.50
C SER A 31 -66.29 -15.34 42.87
N ARG A 32 -66.79 -16.41 42.22
CA ARG A 32 -68.12 -16.45 41.57
C ARG A 32 -68.95 -17.63 42.11
N CYS A 33 -70.27 -17.46 42.24
CA CYS A 33 -71.15 -18.56 42.63
C CYS A 33 -71.22 -19.64 41.52
N LYS A 34 -71.77 -20.82 41.85
CA LYS A 34 -71.87 -21.95 40.92
C LYS A 34 -72.64 -21.59 39.64
N GLU A 35 -73.74 -20.86 39.78
CA GLU A 35 -74.58 -20.40 38.66
C GLU A 35 -73.82 -19.44 37.73
N CYS A 36 -73.13 -18.44 38.30
CA CYS A 36 -72.32 -17.48 37.57
C CYS A 36 -71.06 -18.08 36.93
N ARG A 37 -70.55 -19.20 37.45
CA ARG A 37 -69.49 -19.98 36.79
C ARG A 37 -70.03 -20.85 35.65
N ALA A 38 -71.26 -21.34 35.78
CA ALA A 38 -71.92 -22.14 34.75
C ALA A 38 -72.45 -21.29 33.57
N SER A 39 -72.69 -20.00 33.78
CA SER A 39 -73.09 -19.10 32.69
C SER A 39 -71.95 -18.95 31.67
N LYS A 40 -72.09 -19.56 30.49
CA LYS A 40 -71.20 -19.31 29.35
C LYS A 40 -71.43 -17.86 28.87
N PRO A 41 -70.39 -17.03 28.68
CA PRO A 41 -70.57 -15.73 28.06
C PRO A 41 -71.13 -15.93 26.64
N ALA A 42 -72.31 -15.36 26.37
CA ALA A 42 -73.08 -15.59 25.14
C ALA A 42 -72.55 -14.86 23.89
N LYS A 43 -71.43 -14.13 23.98
CA LYS A 43 -70.81 -13.44 22.85
C LYS A 43 -69.36 -13.88 22.72
N VAL A 44 -69.15 -14.97 22.01
CA VAL A 44 -67.83 -15.26 21.43
C VAL A 44 -67.72 -14.29 20.25
N GLN A 45 -66.94 -13.22 20.39
CA GLN A 45 -66.61 -12.39 19.23
C GLN A 45 -65.92 -13.28 18.18
N PRO A 46 -66.23 -13.11 16.88
CA PRO A 46 -65.54 -13.85 15.84
C PRO A 46 -64.03 -13.56 15.96
N LEU A 47 -63.24 -14.62 16.09
CA LEU A 47 -61.79 -14.50 16.08
C LEU A 47 -61.39 -14.11 14.65
N ALA A 48 -60.62 -13.05 14.47
CA ALA A 48 -60.18 -12.60 13.16
C ALA A 48 -58.65 -12.53 13.10
N CYS A 49 -58.10 -12.78 11.91
CA CYS A 49 -56.67 -12.66 11.65
C CYS A 49 -56.20 -11.23 11.91
N SER A 50 -55.17 -11.06 12.74
CA SER A 50 -54.66 -9.72 13.08
C SER A 50 -54.02 -8.97 11.89
N GLN A 51 -53.64 -9.69 10.83
CA GLN A 51 -52.98 -9.10 9.66
C GLN A 51 -53.97 -8.72 8.55
N CYS A 52 -54.92 -9.62 8.23
CA CYS A 52 -55.81 -9.46 7.08
C CYS A 52 -57.31 -9.37 7.44
N GLY A 53 -57.66 -9.54 8.71
CA GLY A 53 -59.04 -9.43 9.20
C GLY A 53 -59.97 -10.60 8.86
N THR A 54 -59.47 -11.65 8.21
CA THR A 54 -60.28 -12.85 7.86
C THR A 54 -60.72 -13.59 9.12
N GLU A 55 -61.98 -14.03 9.17
CA GLU A 55 -62.49 -14.82 10.29
C GLU A 55 -61.75 -16.16 10.43
N LEU A 56 -61.54 -16.55 11.68
CA LEU A 56 -60.76 -17.71 12.10
C LEU A 56 -61.62 -18.64 12.95
N ASP A 57 -61.37 -19.94 12.80
CA ASP A 57 -62.03 -20.96 13.60
C ASP A 57 -61.66 -20.85 15.09
N LYS A 58 -62.59 -21.29 15.96
CA LYS A 58 -62.39 -21.27 17.41
C LYS A 58 -61.21 -22.18 17.80
N GLY A 59 -60.13 -21.57 18.29
CA GLY A 59 -58.90 -22.27 18.69
C GLY A 59 -57.75 -22.16 17.67
N ALA A 60 -57.93 -21.42 16.58
CA ALA A 60 -56.87 -21.15 15.62
C ALA A 60 -55.85 -20.11 16.14
N SER A 61 -54.65 -20.12 15.55
CA SER A 61 -53.60 -19.11 15.72
C SER A 61 -54.13 -17.68 15.49
N ILE A 62 -53.50 -16.66 16.06
CA ILE A 62 -53.87 -15.23 15.90
C ILE A 62 -53.79 -14.77 14.43
N TYR A 63 -53.07 -15.52 13.58
CA TYR A 63 -52.94 -15.30 12.14
C TYR A 63 -53.52 -16.46 11.32
N CYS A 64 -54.09 -16.14 10.15
CA CYS A 64 -54.55 -17.16 9.21
C CYS A 64 -53.37 -17.89 8.55
N ASN A 65 -53.62 -19.11 8.06
CA ASN A 65 -52.60 -19.95 7.42
C ASN A 65 -51.94 -19.23 6.23
N ASN A 66 -52.73 -18.51 5.42
CA ASN A 66 -52.19 -17.77 4.28
C ASN A 66 -51.20 -16.67 4.72
N CYS A 67 -51.55 -15.84 5.70
CA CYS A 67 -50.63 -14.80 6.21
C CYS A 67 -49.36 -15.39 6.82
N LEU A 68 -49.47 -16.52 7.53
CA LEU A 68 -48.30 -17.22 8.08
C LEU A 68 -47.40 -17.78 6.98
N GLN A 69 -47.98 -18.39 5.94
CA GLN A 69 -47.22 -18.92 4.81
C GLN A 69 -46.52 -17.81 4.01
N THR A 70 -47.21 -16.69 3.75
CA THR A 70 -46.60 -15.54 3.08
C THR A 70 -45.42 -14.99 3.90
N ALA A 71 -45.60 -14.79 5.21
CA ALA A 71 -44.53 -14.31 6.08
C ALA A 71 -43.35 -15.30 6.12
N HIS A 72 -43.60 -16.60 6.18
CA HIS A 72 -42.56 -17.62 6.10
C HIS A 72 -41.78 -17.56 4.78
N PHE A 73 -42.48 -17.45 3.65
CA PHE A 73 -41.85 -17.36 2.33
C PHE A 73 -41.00 -16.09 2.17
N GLU A 74 -41.49 -14.95 2.65
CA GLU A 74 -40.75 -13.68 2.66
C GLU A 74 -39.48 -13.80 3.51
N LEU A 75 -39.60 -14.33 4.74
CA LEU A 75 -38.45 -14.58 5.61
C LEU A 75 -37.44 -15.53 4.97
N GLU A 76 -37.89 -16.60 4.31
CA GLU A 76 -36.99 -17.52 3.59
C GLU A 76 -36.25 -16.84 2.45
N LYS A 77 -36.95 -15.99 1.68
CA LYS A 77 -36.36 -15.21 0.59
C LYS A 77 -35.31 -14.25 1.12
N GLU A 78 -35.62 -13.49 2.16
CA GLU A 78 -34.70 -12.57 2.82
C GLU A 78 -33.49 -13.31 3.41
N ASN A 79 -33.70 -14.46 4.05
CA ASN A 79 -32.63 -15.27 4.62
C ASN A 79 -31.67 -15.79 3.53
N LYS A 80 -32.20 -16.21 2.36
CA LYS A 80 -31.40 -16.59 1.20
C LYS A 80 -30.60 -15.41 0.65
N GLN A 81 -31.24 -14.26 0.49
CA GLN A 81 -30.56 -13.03 0.03
C GLN A 81 -29.45 -12.61 1.00
N ALA A 82 -29.71 -12.62 2.31
CA ALA A 82 -28.73 -12.32 3.33
C ALA A 82 -27.55 -13.30 3.31
N LYS A 83 -27.81 -14.62 3.18
CA LYS A 83 -26.76 -15.64 3.06
C LYS A 83 -25.85 -15.41 1.86
N MET A 84 -26.43 -15.07 0.70
CA MET A 84 -25.66 -14.76 -0.50
C MET A 84 -24.84 -13.47 -0.35
N ALA A 85 -25.42 -12.44 0.28
CA ALA A 85 -24.69 -11.20 0.56
C ALA A 85 -23.51 -11.44 1.53
N ILE A 86 -23.71 -12.26 2.56
CA ILE A 86 -22.67 -12.64 3.52
C ILE A 86 -21.55 -13.43 2.83
N SER A 87 -21.88 -14.41 1.98
CA SER A 87 -20.83 -15.18 1.28
C SER A 87 -20.03 -14.30 0.32
N ALA A 88 -20.69 -13.39 -0.41
CA ALA A 88 -20.01 -12.42 -1.27
C ALA A 88 -19.12 -11.45 -0.46
N ALA A 89 -19.60 -10.96 0.68
CA ALA A 89 -18.83 -10.11 1.57
C ALA A 89 -17.61 -10.84 2.14
N ARG A 90 -17.79 -12.10 2.55
CA ARG A 90 -16.71 -12.96 3.06
C ARG A 90 -15.62 -13.18 2.01
N SER A 91 -16.00 -13.52 0.78
CA SER A 91 -15.03 -13.69 -0.31
C SER A 91 -14.24 -12.41 -0.59
N LYS A 92 -14.90 -11.24 -0.53
CA LYS A 92 -14.22 -9.94 -0.65
C LYS A 92 -13.27 -9.66 0.51
N LEU A 93 -13.66 -10.00 1.74
CA LEU A 93 -12.81 -9.88 2.92
C LEU A 93 -11.56 -10.75 2.78
N GLU A 94 -11.73 -12.03 2.45
CA GLU A 94 -10.62 -12.97 2.23
C GLU A 94 -9.66 -12.47 1.14
N ALA A 95 -10.18 -11.95 0.02
CA ALA A 95 -9.37 -11.34 -1.03
C ALA A 95 -8.62 -10.07 -0.56
N SER A 96 -9.23 -9.27 0.30
CA SER A 96 -8.59 -8.08 0.88
C SER A 96 -7.51 -8.46 1.89
N GLU A 97 -7.72 -9.51 2.68
CA GLU A 97 -6.74 -10.04 3.63
C GLU A 97 -5.53 -10.63 2.91
N ALA A 98 -5.74 -11.34 1.80
CA ALA A 98 -4.66 -11.83 0.94
C ALA A 98 -3.80 -10.67 0.40
N LYS A 99 -4.43 -9.62 -0.15
CA LYS A 99 -3.71 -8.42 -0.61
C LYS A 99 -2.94 -7.73 0.50
N LYS A 100 -3.50 -7.68 1.72
CA LYS A 100 -2.82 -7.11 2.89
C LYS A 100 -1.57 -7.91 3.23
N ALA A 101 -1.63 -9.24 3.17
CA ALA A 101 -0.48 -10.12 3.39
C ALA A 101 0.62 -9.92 2.32
N GLU A 102 0.24 -9.80 1.04
CA GLU A 102 1.17 -9.50 -0.05
C GLU A 102 1.88 -8.15 0.16
N LEU A 103 1.13 -7.11 0.54
CA LEU A 103 1.69 -5.79 0.82
C LEU A 103 2.62 -5.80 2.05
N ALA A 104 2.30 -6.59 3.07
CA ALA A 104 3.16 -6.73 4.26
C ALA A 104 4.51 -7.38 3.92
N GLU A 105 4.52 -8.41 3.06
CA GLU A 105 5.78 -9.01 2.62
C GLU A 105 6.57 -8.06 1.72
N LEU A 106 5.90 -7.33 0.81
CA LEU A 106 6.57 -6.31 -0.01
C LEU A 106 7.20 -5.22 0.86
N LEU A 107 6.52 -4.77 1.92
CA LEU A 107 7.07 -3.80 2.86
C LEU A 107 8.34 -4.34 3.52
N ARG A 108 8.31 -5.58 4.00
CA ARG A 108 9.47 -6.25 4.62
C ARG A 108 10.66 -6.33 3.65
N GLN A 109 10.42 -6.64 2.38
CA GLN A 109 11.46 -6.65 1.35
C GLN A 109 12.03 -5.26 1.10
N LYS A 110 11.20 -4.21 1.11
CA LYS A 110 11.64 -2.83 0.94
C LYS A 110 12.45 -2.33 2.12
N GLU A 111 12.06 -2.68 3.35
CA GLU A 111 12.85 -2.39 4.55
C GLU A 111 14.23 -3.04 4.47
N GLN A 112 14.32 -4.30 4.03
CA GLN A 112 15.60 -4.97 3.83
C GLN A 112 16.47 -4.29 2.75
N GLN A 113 15.86 -3.85 1.65
CA GLN A 113 16.56 -3.09 0.60
C GLN A 113 17.10 -1.74 1.12
N LEU A 114 16.36 -1.07 2.00
CA LEU A 114 16.83 0.18 2.61
C LEU A 114 18.07 -0.06 3.47
N VAL A 115 18.07 -1.10 4.30
CA VAL A 115 19.24 -1.45 5.13
C VAL A 115 20.47 -1.74 4.26
N GLU A 116 20.31 -2.47 3.15
CA GLU A 116 21.42 -2.75 2.22
C GLU A 116 21.95 -1.47 1.57
N LEU A 117 21.06 -0.56 1.17
CA LEU A 117 21.46 0.73 0.60
C LEU A 117 22.16 1.63 1.63
N GLU A 118 21.70 1.63 2.87
CA GLU A 118 22.34 2.37 3.96
C GLU A 118 23.78 1.89 4.19
N GLN A 119 24.00 0.57 4.26
CA GLN A 119 25.34 -0.01 4.38
C GLN A 119 26.24 0.36 3.19
N LYS A 120 25.68 0.38 1.98
CA LYS A 120 26.43 0.76 0.79
C LYS A 120 26.81 2.24 0.79
N VAL A 121 25.94 3.11 1.26
CA VAL A 121 26.23 4.54 1.42
C VAL A 121 27.34 4.74 2.45
N GLU A 122 27.30 4.01 3.57
CA GLU A 122 28.34 4.06 4.59
C GLU A 122 29.70 3.64 4.01
N SER A 123 29.77 2.49 3.35
CA SER A 123 31.00 2.02 2.68
C SER A 123 31.52 3.00 1.62
N LEU A 124 30.63 3.56 0.79
CA LEU A 124 31.06 4.56 -0.20
C LEU A 124 31.56 5.85 0.44
N THR A 125 31.04 6.20 1.62
CA THR A 125 31.50 7.38 2.37
C THR A 125 32.91 7.13 2.89
N GLU A 126 33.18 5.94 3.45
CA GLU A 126 34.52 5.53 3.88
C GLU A 126 35.50 5.53 2.70
N ASP A 127 35.13 4.95 1.56
CA ASP A 127 35.96 4.95 0.35
C ASP A 127 36.30 6.38 -0.13
N ILE A 128 35.34 7.31 -0.03
CA ILE A 128 35.55 8.73 -0.37
C ILE A 128 36.54 9.37 0.60
N ASP A 129 36.39 9.13 1.90
CA ASP A 129 37.29 9.68 2.92
C ASP A 129 38.71 9.14 2.74
N GLU A 130 38.86 7.84 2.45
CA GLU A 130 40.16 7.24 2.10
C GLU A 130 40.76 7.91 0.85
N ALA A 131 39.98 8.06 -0.22
CA ALA A 131 40.45 8.72 -1.45
C ALA A 131 40.88 10.18 -1.20
N GLN A 132 40.15 10.91 -0.36
CA GLN A 132 40.52 12.28 0.03
C GLN A 132 41.82 12.30 0.82
N GLN A 133 42.03 11.36 1.74
CA GLN A 133 43.28 11.24 2.48
C GLN A 133 44.46 10.92 1.55
N PHE A 134 44.29 10.01 0.59
CA PHE A 134 45.31 9.75 -0.43
C PHE A 134 45.62 10.98 -1.26
N TYR A 135 44.60 11.73 -1.68
CA TYR A 135 44.79 12.97 -2.42
C TYR A 135 45.57 14.01 -1.59
N ALA A 136 45.17 14.23 -0.33
CA ALA A 136 45.85 15.14 0.58
C ALA A 136 47.31 14.73 0.82
N ALA A 137 47.56 13.43 1.04
CA ALA A 137 48.90 12.88 1.19
C ALA A 137 49.73 13.04 -0.09
N SER A 138 49.13 12.92 -1.28
CA SER A 138 49.79 13.15 -2.56
C SER A 138 50.01 14.62 -2.93
N GLY A 139 49.64 15.57 -2.05
CA GLY A 139 49.83 17.00 -2.29
C GLY A 139 51.29 17.42 -2.58
N TRP A 140 52.28 16.63 -2.15
CA TRP A 140 53.69 16.83 -2.50
C TRP A 140 53.98 16.66 -4.01
N LEU A 141 53.12 15.96 -4.75
CA LEU A 141 53.26 15.80 -6.20
C LEU A 141 52.91 17.10 -6.94
N GLN A 142 52.03 17.94 -6.41
CA GLN A 142 51.55 19.14 -7.10
C GLN A 142 52.70 20.12 -7.44
N PRO A 143 53.62 20.46 -6.51
CA PRO A 143 54.80 21.25 -6.85
C PRO A 143 55.72 20.60 -7.89
N VAL A 144 55.91 19.28 -7.82
CA VAL A 144 56.76 18.52 -8.75
C VAL A 144 56.16 18.53 -10.16
N LEU A 145 54.86 18.25 -10.29
CA LEU A 145 54.14 18.30 -11.56
C LEU A 145 54.16 19.71 -12.16
N ASN A 146 54.01 20.75 -11.33
CA ASN A 146 54.13 22.14 -11.78
C ASN A 146 55.55 22.48 -12.27
N ASP A 147 56.60 22.00 -11.59
CA ASP A 147 57.99 22.22 -12.03
C ASP A 147 58.28 21.51 -13.36
N ILE A 148 57.84 20.26 -13.50
CA ILE A 148 57.92 19.52 -14.75
C ILE A 148 57.20 20.27 -15.88
N GLY A 149 55.99 20.79 -15.61
CA GLY A 149 55.24 21.59 -16.57
C GLY A 149 56.01 22.82 -17.04
N LYS A 150 56.59 23.60 -16.11
CA LYS A 150 57.42 24.76 -16.45
C LYS A 150 58.63 24.39 -17.31
N ARG A 151 59.32 23.30 -16.96
CA ARG A 151 60.46 22.80 -17.74
C ARG A 151 60.05 22.38 -19.15
N LEU A 152 58.88 21.76 -19.31
CA LEU A 152 58.36 21.41 -20.63
C LEU A 152 58.07 22.65 -21.47
N GLU A 153 57.46 23.69 -20.88
CA GLU A 153 57.24 24.97 -21.57
C GLU A 153 58.56 25.64 -21.99
N GLU A 154 59.58 25.62 -21.13
CA GLU A 154 60.90 26.16 -21.44
C GLU A 154 61.56 25.39 -22.59
N LEU A 155 61.49 24.06 -22.58
CA LEU A 155 62.01 23.21 -23.65
C LEU A 155 61.28 23.46 -24.98
N GLU A 156 59.96 23.61 -24.95
CA GLU A 156 59.16 23.92 -26.13
C GLU A 156 59.55 25.28 -26.73
N ARG A 157 59.70 26.31 -25.89
CA ARG A 157 60.17 27.64 -26.33
C ARG A 157 61.56 27.57 -26.94
N ALA A 158 62.48 26.82 -26.33
CA ALA A 158 63.83 26.63 -26.85
C ALA A 158 63.82 25.91 -28.19
N GLN A 159 62.99 24.88 -28.35
CA GLN A 159 62.83 24.16 -29.61
C GLN A 159 62.32 25.09 -30.72
N VAL A 160 61.30 25.91 -30.44
CA VAL A 160 60.77 26.89 -31.39
C VAL A 160 61.85 27.90 -31.81
N ASP A 161 62.64 28.43 -30.87
CA ASP A 161 63.74 29.36 -31.18
C ASP A 161 64.82 28.70 -32.05
N ILE A 162 65.22 27.47 -31.74
CA ILE A 162 66.17 26.70 -32.56
C ILE A 162 65.62 26.50 -33.97
N THR A 163 64.36 26.07 -34.11
CA THR A 163 63.72 25.88 -35.41
C THR A 163 63.70 27.19 -36.21
N GLN A 164 63.37 28.31 -35.58
CA GLN A 164 63.40 29.63 -36.24
C GLN A 164 64.82 30.02 -36.70
N LYS A 165 65.85 29.78 -35.87
CA LYS A 165 67.24 30.07 -36.22
C LYS A 165 67.72 29.21 -37.40
N VAL A 166 67.35 27.93 -37.41
CA VAL A 166 67.65 27.02 -38.52
C VAL A 166 66.99 27.51 -39.80
N LEU A 167 65.69 27.86 -39.76
CA LEU A 167 64.97 28.40 -40.92
C LEU A 167 65.61 29.69 -41.47
N ARG A 168 65.96 30.65 -40.61
CA ARG A 168 66.66 31.88 -41.03
C ARG A 168 68.00 31.59 -41.68
N THR A 169 68.75 30.61 -41.15
CA THR A 169 70.04 30.21 -41.70
C THR A 169 69.86 29.60 -43.09
N ILE A 170 68.89 28.69 -43.26
CA ILE A 170 68.55 28.10 -44.55
C ILE A 170 68.13 29.18 -45.55
N GLN A 171 67.27 30.12 -45.16
CA GLN A 171 66.84 31.24 -46.02
C GLN A 171 68.03 32.11 -46.44
N THR A 172 68.95 32.41 -45.51
CA THR A 172 70.15 33.19 -45.83
C THR A 172 71.07 32.43 -46.79
N MET A 173 71.22 31.12 -46.61
CA MET A 173 71.98 30.27 -47.52
C MET A 173 71.32 30.21 -48.91
N GLN A 174 70.00 30.02 -48.98
CA GLN A 174 69.23 30.02 -50.22
C GLN A 174 69.38 31.34 -50.97
N ALA A 175 69.17 32.48 -50.30
CA ALA A 175 69.36 33.79 -50.91
C ALA A 175 70.78 33.97 -51.48
N ARG A 176 71.82 33.53 -50.76
CA ARG A 176 73.20 33.56 -51.27
C ARG A 176 73.39 32.65 -52.49
N TYR A 177 72.77 31.47 -52.52
CA TYR A 177 72.83 30.56 -53.66
C TYR A 177 72.06 31.11 -54.87
N ASP A 178 70.91 31.74 -54.66
CA ASP A 178 70.10 32.36 -55.71
C ASP A 178 70.80 33.60 -56.30
N ASP A 179 71.51 34.38 -55.46
CA ASP A 179 72.34 35.53 -55.89
C ASP A 179 73.64 35.09 -56.60
N LEU A 180 74.14 33.88 -56.33
CA LEU A 180 75.27 33.28 -57.03
C LEU A 180 74.78 32.67 -58.34
N GLY A 181 74.73 33.50 -59.39
CA GLY A 181 74.41 33.03 -60.73
C GLY A 181 75.30 31.84 -61.13
N VAL A 182 74.75 30.88 -61.89
CA VAL A 182 75.45 29.68 -62.39
C VAL A 182 76.85 30.00 -62.95
N VAL A 183 76.99 31.18 -63.56
CA VAL A 183 78.25 31.70 -64.12
C VAL A 183 79.33 31.95 -63.05
N ASP A 184 78.98 32.44 -61.86
CA ASP A 184 79.92 32.69 -60.77
C ASP A 184 80.39 31.41 -60.09
N VAL A 185 79.51 30.41 -60.01
CA VAL A 185 79.86 29.05 -59.54
C VAL A 185 80.83 28.38 -60.52
N ILE A 186 80.55 28.46 -61.83
CA ILE A 186 81.45 27.96 -62.87
C ILE A 186 82.80 28.69 -62.82
N LYS A 187 82.81 30.03 -62.68
CA LYS A 187 84.05 30.80 -62.54
C LYS A 187 84.86 30.41 -61.30
N ARG A 188 84.22 30.10 -60.17
CA ARG A 188 84.92 29.65 -58.95
C ARG A 188 85.55 28.28 -59.14
N ASN A 189 84.81 27.30 -59.67
CA ASN A 189 85.34 25.96 -59.90
C ASN A 189 86.49 25.96 -60.91
N ILE A 190 86.37 26.69 -62.02
CA ILE A 190 87.46 26.84 -63.00
C ILE A 190 88.69 27.45 -62.32
N ARG A 191 88.52 28.48 -61.48
CA ARG A 191 89.63 29.13 -60.78
C ARG A 191 90.27 28.25 -59.71
N GLN A 192 89.52 27.30 -59.14
CA GLN A 192 89.99 26.35 -58.15
C GLN A 192 90.75 25.19 -58.81
N SER A 193 90.25 24.66 -59.93
CA SER A 193 90.97 23.66 -60.74
C SER A 193 92.29 24.19 -61.30
N ILE A 194 92.33 25.45 -61.76
CA ILE A 194 93.59 26.11 -62.21
C ILE A 194 94.60 26.25 -61.05
N LYS A 195 94.13 26.33 -59.80
CA LYS A 195 94.98 26.46 -58.61
C LYS A 195 95.49 25.13 -58.07
N GLU A 196 94.82 24.03 -58.40
CA GLU A 196 95.21 22.65 -58.06
C GLU A 196 96.15 22.04 -59.11
N GLU A 197 96.14 22.57 -60.35
CA GLU A 197 97.03 22.19 -61.45
C GLU A 197 98.36 23.00 -61.53
N ALA A 198 98.55 23.99 -60.65
CA ALA A 198 99.74 24.85 -60.57
C ALA A 198 100.55 24.58 -59.30
#